data_AF-A0A2D6AY83-F1
#
_entry.id   AF-A0A2D6AY83-F1
#
_cell.length_a   1.000
_cell.length_b   1.000
_cell.length_c   1.000
_cell.angle_alpha   90.00
_cell.angle_beta   90.00
_cell.angle_gamma   90.00
#
_symmetry.space_group_name_H-M   'P 1'
#
loop_
_entity.id
_entity.type
_entity.pdbx_description
1 polymer ?
#
loop_
_entity_poly.entity_id
_entity_poly.type
_entity_poly.pdbx_seq_one_letter_code
_entity_poly.pdbx_strand_id
1 'polypeptide(L)'
;MNVKVSYQTLQLPPPFAFAYTLDLTFSEDQIDISYALEFMNREDITLEEIEEEGYSENDDFNWEGTLGKVWVDNLMNDLDQIELEDESEDFNTYLHVEFEDGREGLAVLAEDWDFRLQELIQAIYEKAGVEAKLQMKILHIEGNQRSFYEVEGSFENLSGSVNKKPIDWEELHLLVEDIYTIDFDGEVFDKPESTGLWIDPDGSGNYQLFDSQAGPKGKTIKQHILERLKG
;
A
#
# COMPACT_ATOMS: atom_id res chain seq x y z
N MET A 1 -5.38 24.49 -5.39
CA MET A 1 -6.12 23.66 -6.35
C MET A 1 -6.95 22.72 -5.53
N ASN A 2 -8.25 22.61 -5.79
CA ASN A 2 -9.10 21.63 -5.10
C ASN A 2 -9.49 20.53 -6.07
N VAL A 3 -9.38 19.29 -5.61
CA VAL A 3 -9.72 18.09 -6.36
C VAL A 3 -10.51 17.17 -5.45
N LYS A 4 -11.64 16.67 -5.95
CA LYS A 4 -12.40 15.62 -5.29
C LYS A 4 -12.28 14.33 -6.07
N VAL A 5 -11.96 13.24 -5.39
CA VAL A 5 -11.93 11.89 -5.95
C VAL A 5 -13.03 11.07 -5.29
N SER A 6 -13.82 10.38 -6.11
CA SER A 6 -14.84 9.44 -5.65
C SER A 6 -14.54 8.07 -6.26
N TYR A 7 -14.29 7.08 -5.41
CA TYR A 7 -13.98 5.72 -5.80
C TYR A 7 -15.04 4.75 -5.29
N GLN A 8 -15.40 3.76 -6.09
CA GLN A 8 -16.31 2.70 -5.69
C GLN A 8 -15.99 1.37 -6.39
N THR A 9 -16.04 0.28 -5.64
CA THR A 9 -16.01 -1.09 -6.21
C THR A 9 -17.38 -1.46 -6.78
N LEU A 10 -17.45 -1.92 -8.03
CA LEU A 10 -18.73 -2.18 -8.71
C LEU A 10 -19.18 -3.64 -8.70
N GLN A 11 -18.25 -4.60 -8.66
CA GLN A 11 -18.54 -6.03 -8.78
C GLN A 11 -18.34 -6.83 -7.50
N LEU A 12 -17.75 -6.22 -6.46
CA LEU A 12 -17.49 -6.92 -5.21
C LEU A 12 -18.79 -7.07 -4.40
N PRO A 13 -19.06 -8.23 -3.81
CA PRO A 13 -20.15 -8.40 -2.86
C PRO A 13 -19.75 -7.86 -1.46
N PRO A 14 -20.72 -7.58 -0.58
CA PRO A 14 -20.41 -7.39 0.85
C PRO A 14 -19.76 -8.67 1.43
N PRO A 15 -18.85 -8.57 2.42
CA PRO A 15 -18.38 -7.34 3.09
C PRO A 15 -17.23 -6.62 2.35
N PHE A 16 -16.82 -7.09 1.18
CA PHE A 16 -15.68 -6.56 0.42
C PHE A 16 -16.00 -5.33 -0.43
N ALA A 17 -17.28 -5.04 -0.66
CA ALA A 17 -17.72 -3.87 -1.41
C ALA A 17 -17.48 -2.59 -0.59
N PHE A 18 -16.81 -1.59 -1.16
CA PHE A 18 -16.59 -0.31 -0.51
C PHE A 18 -16.61 0.87 -1.49
N ALA A 19 -16.79 2.06 -0.95
CA ALA A 19 -16.63 3.32 -1.63
C ALA A 19 -15.84 4.27 -0.74
N TYR A 20 -15.09 5.18 -1.34
CA TYR A 20 -14.48 6.27 -0.59
C TYR A 20 -14.48 7.58 -1.36
N THR A 21 -14.36 8.67 -0.61
CA THR A 21 -14.15 10.01 -1.15
C THR A 21 -12.91 10.64 -0.54
N LEU A 22 -12.19 11.39 -1.37
CA LEU A 22 -11.05 12.22 -0.98
C LEU A 22 -11.31 13.63 -1.48
N ASP A 23 -11.47 14.59 -0.56
CA ASP A 23 -11.44 16.01 -0.87
C ASP A 23 -10.03 16.53 -0.59
N LEU A 24 -9.31 16.92 -1.65
CA LEU A 24 -7.91 17.33 -1.62
C LEU A 24 -7.80 18.83 -1.90
N THR A 25 -7.23 19.59 -0.97
CA THR A 25 -6.92 21.01 -1.12
C THR A 25 -5.42 21.21 -1.13
N PHE A 26 -4.87 21.52 -2.30
CA PHE A 26 -3.43 21.67 -2.51
C PHE A 26 -2.96 23.09 -2.23
N SER A 27 -1.90 23.19 -1.42
CA SER A 27 -1.08 24.38 -1.20
C SER A 27 0.38 24.12 -1.61
N GLU A 28 1.29 25.09 -1.44
CA GLU A 28 2.70 24.97 -1.87
C GLU A 28 3.48 23.88 -1.10
N ASP A 29 3.16 23.69 0.18
CA ASP A 29 3.94 22.85 1.11
C ASP A 29 3.14 21.68 1.71
N GLN A 30 1.82 21.62 1.48
CA GLN A 30 0.97 20.56 2.02
C GLN A 30 -0.33 20.37 1.21
N ILE A 31 -0.96 19.21 1.40
CA ILE A 31 -2.32 18.90 0.97
C ILE A 31 -3.18 18.80 2.22
N ASP A 32 -4.26 19.58 2.31
CA ASP A 32 -5.33 19.35 3.28
C ASP A 32 -6.29 18.29 2.70
N ILE A 33 -6.63 17.28 3.49
CA ILE A 33 -7.34 16.08 3.04
C ILE A 33 -8.53 15.83 3.96
N SER A 34 -9.70 15.59 3.36
CA SER A 34 -10.83 14.91 4.01
C SER A 34 -11.06 13.57 3.32
N TYR A 35 -10.92 12.49 4.07
CA TYR A 35 -11.09 11.10 3.61
C TYR A 35 -12.28 10.46 4.31
N ALA A 36 -13.16 9.83 3.54
CA ALA A 36 -14.28 9.05 4.05
C ALA A 36 -14.38 7.73 3.29
N LEU A 37 -14.29 6.61 4.00
CA LEU A 37 -14.46 5.24 3.54
C LEU A 37 -15.77 4.67 4.11
N GLU A 38 -16.56 4.04 3.26
CA GLU A 38 -17.80 3.35 3.60
C GLU A 38 -17.82 1.95 2.99
N PHE A 39 -18.11 0.94 3.81
CA PHE A 39 -18.38 -0.41 3.30
C PHE A 39 -19.85 -0.56 2.92
N MET A 40 -20.08 -1.03 1.70
CA MET A 40 -21.40 -0.99 1.07
C MET A 40 -22.20 -2.27 1.27
N ASN A 41 -23.52 -2.13 1.37
CA ASN A 41 -24.50 -3.21 1.40
C ASN A 41 -24.28 -4.26 2.51
N ARG A 42 -23.59 -3.89 3.60
CA ARG A 42 -23.36 -4.80 4.74
C ARG A 42 -24.64 -5.12 5.51
N GLU A 43 -25.69 -4.31 5.34
CA GLU A 43 -27.02 -4.57 5.87
C GLU A 43 -27.72 -5.79 5.26
N ASP A 44 -27.24 -6.27 4.11
CA ASP A 44 -27.79 -7.43 3.40
C ASP A 44 -27.20 -8.77 3.89
N ILE A 45 -26.17 -8.73 4.74
CA ILE A 45 -25.51 -9.92 5.32
C ILE A 45 -25.54 -9.87 6.84
N THR A 46 -25.29 -11.00 7.48
CA THR A 46 -25.24 -11.10 8.95
C THR A 46 -23.89 -10.64 9.49
N LEU A 47 -23.87 -10.17 10.75
CA LEU A 47 -22.61 -9.84 11.44
C LEU A 47 -21.67 -11.05 11.53
N GLU A 48 -22.20 -12.27 11.66
CA GLU A 48 -21.40 -13.50 11.68
C GLU A 48 -20.65 -13.68 10.34
N GLU A 49 -21.31 -13.46 9.21
CA GLU A 49 -20.65 -13.50 7.88
C GLU A 49 -19.59 -12.40 7.73
N ILE A 50 -19.81 -11.21 8.30
CA ILE A 50 -18.82 -10.11 8.29
C ILE A 50 -17.59 -10.51 9.12
N GLU A 51 -17.79 -11.00 10.33
CA GLU A 51 -16.71 -11.38 11.25
C GLU A 51 -15.92 -12.62 10.75
N GLU A 52 -16.59 -13.57 10.08
CA GLU A 52 -15.93 -14.74 9.46
C GLU A 52 -14.92 -14.35 8.37
N GLU A 53 -15.17 -13.24 7.67
CA GLU A 53 -14.25 -12.68 6.65
C GLU A 53 -13.21 -11.72 7.26
N GLY A 54 -13.18 -11.56 8.59
CA GLY A 54 -12.18 -10.75 9.30
C GLY A 54 -12.52 -9.27 9.44
N TYR A 55 -13.75 -8.88 9.12
CA TYR A 55 -14.25 -7.51 9.29
C TYR A 55 -14.97 -7.32 10.62
N SER A 56 -15.24 -6.08 11.00
CA SER A 56 -16.03 -5.74 12.19
C SER A 56 -17.40 -5.15 11.82
N GLU A 57 -18.26 -4.96 12.82
CA GLU A 57 -19.57 -4.32 12.61
C GLU A 57 -19.46 -2.93 11.98
N ASN A 58 -18.37 -2.20 12.24
CA ASN A 58 -18.14 -0.86 11.71
C ASN A 58 -16.67 -0.65 11.36
N ASP A 59 -16.33 -0.90 10.10
CA ASP A 59 -15.00 -0.64 9.53
C ASP A 59 -14.93 0.66 8.72
N ASP A 60 -16.03 1.43 8.68
CA ASP A 60 -16.02 2.74 8.03
C ASP A 60 -14.98 3.63 8.69
N PHE A 61 -14.29 4.42 7.88
CA PHE A 61 -13.20 5.25 8.36
C PHE A 61 -13.32 6.67 7.84
N ASN A 62 -13.14 7.63 8.73
CA ASN A 62 -13.15 9.05 8.39
C ASN A 62 -11.92 9.72 8.98
N TRP A 63 -11.25 10.55 8.19
CA TRP A 63 -10.08 11.29 8.62
C TRP A 63 -9.98 12.65 7.96
N GLU A 64 -9.67 13.65 8.76
CA GLU A 64 -9.30 14.99 8.30
C GLU A 64 -7.89 15.31 8.77
N GLY A 65 -7.04 15.78 7.86
CA GLY A 65 -5.67 16.13 8.20
C GLY A 65 -4.86 16.61 7.03
N THR A 66 -3.54 16.50 7.14
CA THR A 66 -2.63 17.07 6.15
C THR A 66 -1.47 16.13 5.84
N LEU A 67 -1.07 16.07 4.57
CA LEU A 67 0.19 15.47 4.14
C LEU A 67 1.14 16.54 3.62
N GLY A 68 2.44 16.32 3.81
CA GLY A 68 3.47 17.32 3.52
C GLY A 68 3.82 17.47 2.04
N LYS A 69 4.79 18.34 1.76
CA LYS A 69 5.21 18.72 0.40
C LYS A 69 5.53 17.55 -0.52
N VAL A 70 6.07 16.45 0.01
CA VAL A 70 6.40 15.27 -0.79
C VAL A 70 5.17 14.72 -1.53
N TRP A 71 3.99 14.77 -0.90
CA TRP A 71 2.72 14.35 -1.50
C TRP A 71 2.16 15.38 -2.47
N VAL A 72 2.38 16.68 -2.21
CA VAL A 72 2.07 17.74 -3.18
C VAL A 72 2.82 17.49 -4.48
N ASP A 73 4.14 17.30 -4.38
CA ASP A 73 5.02 17.10 -5.54
C ASP A 73 4.71 15.77 -6.25
N ASN A 74 4.32 14.73 -5.50
CA ASN A 74 3.95 13.42 -6.04
C ASN A 74 2.64 13.45 -6.83
N LEU A 75 1.56 14.03 -6.28
CA LEU A 75 0.23 13.98 -6.89
C LEU A 75 -0.04 15.09 -7.91
N MET A 76 0.56 16.28 -7.76
CA MET A 76 0.26 17.41 -8.66
C MET A 76 0.56 17.07 -10.12
N ASN A 77 1.70 16.43 -10.39
CA ASN A 77 2.07 16.10 -11.76
C ASN A 77 1.11 15.07 -12.39
N ASP A 78 0.68 14.09 -11.61
CA ASP A 78 -0.21 13.02 -12.07
C ASP A 78 -1.64 13.58 -12.32
N LEU A 79 -2.13 14.45 -11.42
CA LEU A 79 -3.42 15.14 -11.57
C LEU A 79 -3.46 16.17 -12.71
N ASP A 80 -2.34 16.83 -12.99
CA ASP A 80 -2.24 17.74 -14.15
C ASP A 80 -2.34 16.98 -15.47
N GLN A 81 -1.82 15.75 -15.51
CA GLN A 81 -1.79 14.89 -16.68
C GLN A 81 -2.95 13.91 -16.78
N ILE A 82 -3.86 13.90 -15.80
CA ILE A 82 -4.98 12.96 -15.78
C ILE A 82 -5.86 13.13 -17.03
N GLU A 83 -6.13 12.01 -17.68
CA GLU A 83 -7.09 11.92 -18.79
C GLU A 83 -8.45 11.50 -18.21
N LEU A 84 -9.50 12.22 -18.62
CA LEU A 84 -10.87 12.00 -18.15
C LEU A 84 -11.80 11.71 -19.33
N GLU A 85 -12.74 10.80 -19.13
CA GLU A 85 -13.78 10.43 -20.09
C GLU A 85 -15.18 10.46 -19.45
N ASP A 86 -16.21 10.65 -20.27
CA ASP A 86 -17.61 10.68 -19.80
C ASP A 86 -18.14 9.28 -19.44
N GLU A 87 -17.59 8.24 -20.08
CA GLU A 87 -17.97 6.84 -19.91
C GLU A 87 -16.71 6.00 -19.71
N SER A 88 -16.75 5.03 -18.81
CA SER A 88 -15.64 4.09 -18.57
C SER A 88 -15.95 2.73 -19.18
N GLU A 89 -14.95 2.11 -19.81
CA GLU A 89 -14.99 0.70 -20.20
C GLU A 89 -14.63 -0.23 -19.02
N ASP A 90 -14.21 0.31 -17.87
CA ASP A 90 -13.98 -0.47 -16.65
C ASP A 90 -15.32 -0.80 -15.98
N PHE A 91 -15.54 -2.10 -15.76
CA PHE A 91 -16.74 -2.63 -15.11
C PHE A 91 -16.50 -3.00 -13.64
N ASN A 92 -15.25 -2.97 -13.17
CA ASN A 92 -14.84 -3.37 -11.83
C ASN A 92 -14.82 -2.20 -10.87
N THR A 93 -14.40 -1.02 -11.34
CA THR A 93 -14.23 0.18 -10.50
C THR A 93 -14.92 1.39 -11.12
N TYR A 94 -15.38 2.28 -10.24
CA TYR A 94 -15.81 3.63 -10.60
C TYR A 94 -14.84 4.60 -9.95
N LEU A 95 -14.11 5.36 -10.76
CA LEU A 95 -13.18 6.38 -10.29
C LEU A 95 -13.49 7.71 -10.98
N HIS A 96 -14.20 8.58 -10.25
CA HIS A 96 -14.58 9.91 -10.72
C HIS A 96 -13.71 10.98 -10.07
N VAL A 97 -13.29 11.96 -10.86
CA VAL A 97 -12.45 13.07 -10.41
C VAL A 97 -13.10 14.39 -10.80
N GLU A 98 -13.20 15.31 -9.84
CA GLU A 98 -13.78 16.65 -10.01
C GLU A 98 -12.73 17.71 -9.63
N PHE A 99 -12.49 18.67 -10.50
CA PHE A 99 -11.59 19.81 -10.27
C PHE A 99 -12.37 21.09 -10.00
N GLU A 100 -11.77 21.99 -9.21
CA GLU A 100 -12.35 23.31 -8.89
C GLU A 100 -12.67 24.17 -10.12
N ASP A 101 -11.94 23.99 -11.23
CA ASP A 101 -12.14 24.73 -12.47
C ASP A 101 -13.32 24.21 -13.33
N GLY A 102 -13.99 23.14 -12.85
CA GLY A 102 -15.13 22.51 -13.50
C GLY A 102 -14.76 21.37 -14.45
N ARG A 103 -13.48 21.00 -14.58
CA ARG A 103 -13.08 19.76 -15.24
C ARG A 103 -13.52 18.57 -14.36
N GLU A 104 -14.27 17.64 -14.92
CA GLU A 104 -14.68 16.41 -14.23
C GLU A 104 -14.83 15.25 -15.21
N GLY A 105 -14.84 14.02 -14.69
CA GLY A 105 -15.05 12.81 -15.47
C GLY A 105 -14.45 11.58 -14.82
N LEU A 106 -14.54 10.45 -15.52
CA LEU A 106 -13.97 9.17 -15.09
C LEU A 106 -12.51 9.09 -15.51
N ALA A 107 -11.63 8.68 -14.60
CA ALA A 107 -10.21 8.55 -14.89
C ALA A 107 -9.96 7.42 -15.90
N VAL A 108 -9.24 7.73 -16.98
CA VAL A 108 -8.69 6.73 -17.89
C VAL A 108 -7.57 5.97 -17.17
N LEU A 109 -7.43 4.67 -17.42
CA LEU A 109 -6.49 3.78 -16.70
C LEU A 109 -6.73 3.79 -15.19
N ALA A 110 -7.98 3.58 -14.76
CA ALA A 110 -8.36 3.56 -13.35
C ALA A 110 -7.52 2.60 -12.48
N GLU A 111 -7.04 1.48 -13.04
CA GLU A 111 -6.15 0.53 -12.35
C GLU A 111 -4.80 1.17 -11.95
N ASP A 112 -4.21 2.04 -12.80
CA ASP A 112 -2.96 2.73 -12.46
C ASP A 112 -3.18 3.75 -11.33
N TRP A 113 -4.36 4.38 -11.31
CA TRP A 113 -4.76 5.28 -10.23
C TRP A 113 -5.12 4.56 -8.95
N ASP A 114 -5.66 3.35 -9.00
CA ASP A 114 -5.96 2.55 -7.81
C ASP A 114 -4.71 2.36 -6.95
N PHE A 115 -3.59 2.01 -7.58
CA PHE A 115 -2.30 1.92 -6.89
C PHE A 115 -1.89 3.25 -6.23
N ARG A 116 -2.01 4.37 -6.95
CA ARG A 116 -1.66 5.70 -6.42
C ARG A 116 -2.54 6.09 -5.24
N LEU A 117 -3.83 5.83 -5.33
CA LEU A 117 -4.79 6.14 -4.27
C LEU A 117 -4.57 5.21 -3.07
N GLN A 118 -4.19 3.96 -3.28
CA GLN A 118 -3.79 3.05 -2.20
C GLN A 118 -2.57 3.56 -1.44
N GLU A 119 -1.50 4.02 -2.13
CA GLU A 119 -0.35 4.62 -1.44
C GLU A 119 -0.75 5.87 -0.63
N LEU A 120 -1.65 6.70 -1.16
CA LEU A 120 -2.17 7.88 -0.45
C LEU A 120 -2.97 7.49 0.79
N ILE A 121 -3.85 6.49 0.68
CA ILE A 121 -4.63 5.96 1.81
C ILE A 121 -3.69 5.35 2.86
N GLN A 122 -2.63 4.66 2.46
CA GLN A 122 -1.60 4.15 3.37
C GLN A 122 -0.88 5.27 4.11
N ALA A 123 -0.55 6.38 3.43
CA ALA A 123 -0.02 7.57 4.09
C ALA A 123 -1.00 8.20 5.08
N ILE A 124 -2.31 8.21 4.75
CA ILE A 124 -3.37 8.67 5.65
C ILE A 124 -3.44 7.78 6.89
N TYR A 125 -3.46 6.46 6.75
CA TYR A 125 -3.50 5.53 7.88
C TYR A 125 -2.25 5.62 8.76
N GLU A 126 -1.06 5.73 8.16
CA GLU A 126 0.20 5.97 8.89
C GLU A 126 0.13 7.30 9.67
N LYS A 127 -0.34 8.38 9.04
CA LYS A 127 -0.47 9.71 9.67
C LYS A 127 -1.51 9.74 10.78
N ALA A 128 -2.62 9.03 10.59
CA ALA A 128 -3.71 8.88 11.55
C ALA A 128 -3.31 8.00 12.76
N GLY A 129 -2.23 7.23 12.64
CA GLY A 129 -1.80 6.26 13.65
C GLY A 129 -2.67 5.00 13.69
N VAL A 130 -3.38 4.71 12.60
CA VAL A 130 -4.14 3.47 12.41
C VAL A 130 -3.18 2.35 12.04
N GLU A 131 -2.26 2.63 11.11
CA GLU A 131 -1.21 1.71 10.70
C GLU A 131 0.17 2.21 11.13
N ALA A 132 1.08 1.28 11.38
CA ALA A 132 2.47 1.58 11.67
C ALA A 132 3.27 1.77 10.37
N LYS A 133 4.39 2.47 10.48
CA LYS A 133 5.41 2.51 9.42
C LYS A 133 5.83 1.09 9.04
N LEU A 134 6.10 0.88 7.76
CA LEU A 134 6.67 -0.38 7.27
C LEU A 134 7.95 -0.70 8.05
N GLN A 135 7.99 -1.89 8.64
CA GLN A 135 9.16 -2.42 9.31
C GLN A 135 9.31 -3.89 8.96
N MET A 136 10.50 -4.27 8.49
CA MET A 136 10.80 -5.64 8.13
C MET A 136 12.25 -5.96 8.49
N LYS A 137 12.49 -7.21 8.90
CA LYS A 137 13.86 -7.72 9.12
C LYS A 137 14.17 -8.85 8.16
N ILE A 138 15.37 -8.82 7.60
CA ILE A 138 15.83 -9.80 6.64
C ILE A 138 17.17 -10.36 7.10
N LEU A 139 17.26 -11.70 7.14
CA LEU A 139 18.46 -12.43 7.50
C LEU A 139 18.85 -13.35 6.34
N HIS A 140 20.03 -13.10 5.76
CA HIS A 140 20.62 -14.00 4.78
C HIS A 140 21.74 -14.83 5.44
N ILE A 141 21.58 -16.15 5.42
CA ILE A 141 22.56 -17.11 5.94
C ILE A 141 23.16 -17.88 4.77
N GLU A 142 24.48 -17.77 4.59
CA GLU A 142 25.24 -18.52 3.58
C GLU A 142 26.49 -19.14 4.22
N GLY A 143 26.43 -20.45 4.51
CA GLY A 143 27.47 -21.14 5.27
C GLY A 143 27.64 -20.54 6.67
N ASN A 144 28.83 -19.99 6.96
CA ASN A 144 29.12 -19.32 8.25
C ASN A 144 28.86 -17.81 8.22
N GLN A 145 28.46 -17.25 7.09
CA GLN A 145 28.19 -15.81 6.97
C GLN A 145 26.72 -15.53 7.27
N ARG A 146 26.48 -14.51 8.09
CA ARG A 146 25.14 -13.99 8.40
C ARG A 146 25.10 -12.50 8.08
N SER A 147 24.16 -12.11 7.23
CA SER A 147 23.92 -10.71 6.87
C SER A 147 22.54 -10.31 7.35
N PHE A 148 22.46 -9.21 8.11
CA PHE A 148 21.23 -8.70 8.70
C PHE A 148 20.87 -7.37 8.04
N TYR A 149 19.59 -7.23 7.72
CA TYR A 149 19.04 -6.02 7.13
C TYR A 149 17.76 -5.64 7.86
N GLU A 150 17.71 -4.40 8.33
CA GLU A 150 16.50 -3.75 8.83
C GLU A 150 15.99 -2.84 7.72
N VAL A 151 14.77 -3.08 7.25
CA VAL A 151 14.09 -2.28 6.22
C VAL A 151 13.01 -1.47 6.92
N GLU A 152 13.04 -0.16 6.70
CA GLU A 152 12.03 0.76 7.22
C GLU A 152 11.46 1.60 6.06
N GLY A 153 10.15 1.82 6.06
CA GLY A 153 9.46 2.65 5.07
C GLY A 153 8.43 3.57 5.72
N SER A 154 8.18 4.72 5.11
CA SER A 154 7.18 5.68 5.54
C SER A 154 6.42 6.21 4.33
N PHE A 155 5.15 5.83 4.20
CA PHE A 155 4.25 6.31 3.17
C PHE A 155 3.94 7.79 3.36
N GLU A 156 3.79 8.23 4.61
CA GLU A 156 3.61 9.66 4.95
C GLU A 156 4.69 10.54 4.30
N ASN A 157 5.94 10.04 4.27
CA ASN A 157 7.10 10.79 3.81
C ASN A 157 7.67 10.30 2.47
N LEU A 158 7.05 9.30 1.83
CA LEU A 158 7.54 8.60 0.63
C LEU A 158 9.05 8.32 0.73
N SER A 159 9.46 7.66 1.81
CA SER A 159 10.88 7.46 2.12
C SER A 159 11.17 6.06 2.66
N GLY A 160 12.35 5.54 2.32
CA GLY A 160 12.79 4.20 2.71
C GLY A 160 14.23 4.19 3.24
N SER A 161 14.55 3.18 4.04
CA SER A 161 15.93 2.91 4.44
C SER A 161 16.22 1.42 4.62
N VAL A 162 17.46 1.03 4.35
CA VAL A 162 18.02 -0.29 4.68
C VAL A 162 19.20 -0.09 5.61
N ASN A 163 19.14 -0.68 6.81
CA ASN A 163 20.14 -0.49 7.86
C ASN A 163 20.43 1.00 8.14
N LYS A 164 19.37 1.82 8.16
CA LYS A 164 19.40 3.29 8.35
C LYS A 164 20.10 4.07 7.23
N LYS A 165 20.43 3.43 6.12
CA LYS A 165 20.89 4.10 4.91
C LYS A 165 19.69 4.37 4.02
N PRO A 166 19.46 5.62 3.59
CA PRO A 166 18.37 5.93 2.68
C PRO A 166 18.45 5.08 1.41
N ILE A 167 17.30 4.64 0.93
CA ILE A 167 17.13 4.05 -0.40
C ILE A 167 16.06 4.85 -1.15
N ASP A 168 16.08 4.73 -2.47
CA ASP A 168 15.03 5.32 -3.30
C ASP A 168 13.66 4.69 -3.00
N TRP A 169 12.59 5.49 -3.10
CA TRP A 169 11.23 5.01 -2.80
C TRP A 169 10.77 3.94 -3.80
N GLU A 170 11.11 4.08 -5.08
CA GLU A 170 10.81 3.08 -6.11
C GLU A 170 11.55 1.77 -5.84
N GLU A 171 12.82 1.84 -5.41
CA GLU A 171 13.58 0.65 -5.03
C GLU A 171 13.02 -0.03 -3.77
N LEU A 172 12.51 0.73 -2.79
CA LEU A 172 11.79 0.16 -1.66
C LEU A 172 10.51 -0.53 -2.13
N HIS A 173 9.76 0.10 -3.03
CA HIS A 173 8.51 -0.46 -3.56
C HIS A 173 8.76 -1.82 -4.22
N LEU A 174 9.73 -1.88 -5.14
CA LEU A 174 10.10 -3.12 -5.83
C LEU A 174 10.62 -4.20 -4.86
N LEU A 175 11.32 -3.81 -3.79
CA LEU A 175 11.75 -4.73 -2.75
C LEU A 175 10.56 -5.34 -2.00
N VAL A 176 9.58 -4.51 -1.61
CA VAL A 176 8.35 -4.94 -0.94
C VAL A 176 7.54 -5.84 -1.85
N GLU A 177 7.35 -5.47 -3.11
CA GLU A 177 6.64 -6.27 -4.12
C GLU A 177 7.28 -7.67 -4.29
N ASP A 178 8.61 -7.74 -4.45
CA ASP A 178 9.34 -9.01 -4.57
C ASP A 178 9.14 -9.91 -3.34
N ILE A 179 9.04 -9.31 -2.14
CA ILE A 179 8.86 -10.05 -0.88
C ILE A 179 7.41 -10.54 -0.75
N TYR A 180 6.43 -9.65 -0.92
CA TYR A 180 5.01 -9.98 -0.76
C TYR A 180 4.40 -10.73 -1.95
N THR A 181 5.16 -10.94 -3.04
CA THR A 181 4.83 -11.94 -4.06
C THR A 181 4.74 -13.35 -3.46
N ILE A 182 5.38 -13.59 -2.31
CA ILE A 182 5.33 -14.85 -1.60
C ILE A 182 4.29 -14.78 -0.49
N ASP A 183 3.36 -15.72 -0.50
CA ASP A 183 2.44 -15.93 0.61
C ASP A 183 3.22 -16.57 1.78
N PHE A 184 3.32 -15.85 2.89
CA PHE A 184 4.09 -16.25 4.06
C PHE A 184 3.19 -17.01 5.04
N ASP A 185 2.87 -18.25 4.71
CA ASP A 185 2.03 -19.16 5.50
C ASP A 185 2.82 -20.28 6.22
N GLY A 186 4.14 -20.20 6.14
CA GLY A 186 5.08 -21.21 6.63
C GLY A 186 5.32 -21.20 8.14
N GLU A 187 6.20 -22.10 8.55
CA GLU A 187 6.66 -22.18 9.95
C GLU A 187 7.46 -20.92 10.34
N VAL A 188 7.15 -20.40 11.52
CA VAL A 188 7.76 -19.19 12.08
C VAL A 188 8.89 -19.56 13.04
N PHE A 189 10.00 -18.83 12.96
CA PHE A 189 11.21 -19.05 13.75
C PHE A 189 11.69 -17.75 14.40
N ASP A 190 11.98 -17.79 15.70
CA ASP A 190 12.61 -16.67 16.42
C ASP A 190 14.13 -16.59 16.16
N LYS A 191 14.74 -17.72 15.81
CA LYS A 191 16.19 -17.86 15.59
C LYS A 191 16.51 -18.77 14.41
N PRO A 192 16.55 -18.20 13.19
CA PRO A 192 17.01 -18.94 12.03
C PRO A 192 18.47 -19.42 12.15
N GLU A 193 18.69 -20.71 11.87
CA GLU A 193 20.04 -21.30 11.88
C GLU A 193 20.47 -21.91 10.55
N SER A 194 19.52 -22.29 9.69
CA SER A 194 19.83 -22.94 8.41
C SER A 194 20.10 -21.93 7.29
N THR A 195 20.87 -22.36 6.29
CA THR A 195 21.17 -21.56 5.09
C THR A 195 19.88 -21.19 4.36
N GLY A 196 19.74 -19.92 3.99
CA GLY A 196 18.53 -19.40 3.39
C GLY A 196 18.40 -17.88 3.51
N LEU A 197 17.40 -17.34 2.82
CA LEU A 197 16.88 -16.00 3.01
C LEU A 197 15.66 -16.10 3.94
N TRP A 198 15.73 -15.39 5.05
CA TRP A 198 14.72 -15.39 6.10
C TRP A 198 14.12 -14.00 6.20
N ILE A 199 12.80 -13.92 6.22
CA ILE A 199 12.04 -12.68 6.22
C ILE A 199 11.14 -12.65 7.46
N ASP A 200 11.19 -11.55 8.20
CA ASP A 200 10.30 -11.20 9.30
C ASP A 200 9.48 -10.00 8.80
N PRO A 201 8.31 -10.25 8.15
CA PRO A 201 7.61 -9.27 7.33
C PRO A 201 7.00 -8.12 8.14
N ASP A 202 6.70 -8.34 9.41
CA ASP A 202 6.12 -7.37 10.34
C ASP A 202 7.16 -6.80 11.34
N GLY A 203 8.42 -7.23 11.24
CA GLY A 203 9.49 -6.83 12.14
C GLY A 203 9.34 -7.33 13.58
N SER A 204 8.43 -8.26 13.85
CA SER A 204 8.11 -8.75 15.20
C SER A 204 9.15 -9.71 15.78
N GLY A 205 10.07 -10.21 14.95
CA GLY A 205 11.05 -11.24 15.27
C GLY A 205 10.62 -12.65 14.85
N ASN A 206 9.59 -12.75 14.01
CA ASN A 206 8.97 -13.99 13.56
C ASN A 206 9.41 -14.30 12.12
N TYR A 207 10.59 -14.89 11.97
CA TYR A 207 11.15 -15.17 10.65
C TYR A 207 10.51 -16.37 9.98
N GLN A 208 10.26 -16.26 8.69
CA GLN A 208 9.90 -17.37 7.82
C GLN A 208 10.95 -17.57 6.72
N LEU A 209 11.13 -18.82 6.29
CA LEU A 209 12.08 -19.16 5.22
C LEU A 209 11.48 -18.82 3.86
N PHE A 210 12.04 -17.82 3.19
CA PHE A 210 11.62 -17.42 1.84
C PHE A 210 11.88 -18.55 0.82
N ASP A 211 13.06 -19.18 0.88
CA ASP A 211 13.50 -20.19 -0.08
C ASP A 211 12.55 -21.40 -0.17
N SER A 212 11.84 -21.77 0.91
CA SER A 212 10.89 -22.89 0.89
C SER A 212 9.54 -22.53 0.29
N GLN A 213 9.19 -21.25 0.24
CA GLN A 213 7.87 -20.75 -0.14
C GLN A 213 7.88 -20.13 -1.55
N ALA A 214 9.02 -19.62 -2.01
CA ALA A 214 9.10 -18.79 -3.20
C ALA A 214 8.94 -19.51 -4.56
N GLY A 215 8.66 -20.82 -4.56
CA GLY A 215 8.32 -21.59 -5.75
C GLY A 215 9.37 -21.52 -6.89
N PRO A 216 8.95 -21.75 -8.16
CA PRO A 216 9.87 -21.85 -9.31
C PRO A 216 10.64 -20.57 -9.64
N LYS A 217 10.08 -19.39 -9.32
CA LYS A 217 10.71 -18.08 -9.57
C LYS A 217 11.57 -17.59 -8.41
N GLY A 218 11.53 -18.28 -7.26
CA GLY A 218 12.15 -17.80 -6.02
C GLY A 218 13.63 -17.51 -6.10
N LYS A 219 14.38 -18.22 -6.96
CA LYS A 219 15.81 -17.94 -7.15
C LYS A 219 16.06 -16.55 -7.75
N THR A 220 15.26 -16.14 -8.72
CA THR A 220 15.37 -14.84 -9.39
C THR A 220 14.95 -13.73 -8.43
N ILE A 221 13.80 -13.89 -7.77
CA ILE A 221 13.28 -12.92 -6.80
C ILE A 221 14.27 -12.73 -5.64
N LYS A 222 14.81 -13.82 -5.09
CA LYS A 222 15.86 -13.78 -4.07
C LYS A 222 17.09 -12.98 -4.52
N GLN A 223 17.49 -13.11 -5.78
CA GLN A 223 18.62 -12.36 -6.30
C GLN A 223 18.33 -10.86 -6.31
N HIS A 224 17.15 -10.46 -6.81
CA HIS A 224 16.71 -9.07 -6.82
C HIS A 224 16.68 -8.47 -5.41
N ILE A 225 16.07 -9.17 -4.45
CA ILE A 225 16.05 -8.78 -3.03
C ILE A 225 17.47 -8.53 -2.52
N LEU A 226 18.38 -9.49 -2.72
CA LEU A 226 19.75 -9.39 -2.21
C LEU A 226 20.59 -8.30 -2.91
N GLU A 227 20.26 -7.94 -4.14
CA GLU A 227 20.89 -6.82 -4.85
C GLU A 227 20.44 -5.48 -4.25
N ARG A 228 19.13 -5.29 -4.04
CA ARG A 228 18.58 -4.07 -3.45
C ARG A 228 19.02 -3.82 -2.02
N LEU A 229 19.16 -4.88 -1.22
CA LEU A 229 19.59 -4.76 0.18
C LEU A 229 21.04 -4.28 0.36
N LYS A 230 21.87 -4.38 -0.68
CA LYS A 230 23.29 -4.00 -0.59
C LYS A 230 23.53 -2.51 -0.86
N GLY A 231 22.59 -1.84 -1.53
CA GLY A 231 22.74 -0.46 -2.03
C GLY A 231 23.63 -0.39 -3.25
#